data_AF-Q3SW37-F1
#
_entry.id   AF-Q3SW37-F1
#
_cell.length_a   1.000
_cell.length_b   1.000
_cell.length_c   1.000
_cell.angle_alpha   90.00
_cell.angle_beta   90.00
_cell.angle_gamma   90.00
#
_symmetry.space_group_name_H-M   'P 1'
#
loop_
_entity.id
_entity.type
_entity.pdbx_description
1 polymer ?
#
loop_
_entity_poly.entity_id
_entity_poly.type
_entity_poly.pdbx_seq_one_letter_code
_entity_poly.pdbx_strand_id
1 'polypeptide(L)'
;MAESHGNAHGATAHTEADGGHKAPFPPFQKETFASQLVSLTIAFVALYLISSRLALPRVRQTIDDRENTIKGDLAQAQKLKDDSDAALKAYEAELAAARARAQAIGNETREKLNAAAEAERKALEERLSVKLADAEKTIASTRAAAMSNVRGIASDAATAIVQQLTGATPDSKLVDSAVDASMKG
;
A
#
# COMPACT_ATOMS: atom_id res chain seq x y z
N MET A 1 -27.86 -72.94 23.21
CA MET A 1 -26.58 -73.61 23.52
C MET A 1 -26.56 -73.81 25.03
N ALA A 2 -26.65 -75.06 25.48
CA ALA A 2 -26.60 -75.49 26.89
C ALA A 2 -25.28 -75.01 27.54
N GLU A 3 -25.10 -74.87 28.87
CA GLU A 3 -25.36 -75.75 30.03
C GLU A 3 -25.60 -74.85 31.28
N SER A 4 -26.64 -75.00 32.12
CA SER A 4 -26.88 -76.01 33.16
C SER A 4 -25.73 -76.23 34.15
N HIS A 5 -25.74 -75.52 35.28
CA HIS A 5 -25.49 -76.10 36.61
C HIS A 5 -26.28 -75.33 37.67
N GLY A 6 -27.32 -75.98 38.20
CA GLY A 6 -28.02 -75.54 39.39
C GLY A 6 -27.30 -75.96 40.67
N ASN A 7 -27.56 -75.22 41.74
CA ASN A 7 -27.65 -75.78 43.08
C ASN A 7 -28.82 -75.08 43.79
N ALA A 8 -29.94 -75.79 43.87
CA ALA A 8 -31.06 -75.46 44.71
C ALA A 8 -30.69 -75.72 46.18
N HIS A 9 -31.16 -74.87 47.10
CA HIS A 9 -31.50 -75.12 48.52
C HIS A 9 -31.95 -73.75 49.05
N GLY A 10 -33.16 -73.47 49.50
CA GLY A 10 -34.41 -74.20 49.60
C GLY A 10 -35.44 -73.15 50.00
N ALA A 11 -36.65 -73.27 49.45
CA ALA A 11 -37.77 -72.44 49.86
C ALA A 11 -38.15 -72.80 51.30
N THR A 12 -37.99 -71.86 52.22
CA THR A 12 -38.80 -71.84 53.44
C THR A 12 -39.64 -70.58 53.42
N ALA A 13 -40.87 -70.75 52.94
CA ALA A 13 -41.95 -69.83 53.17
C ALA A 13 -42.26 -69.84 54.68
N HIS A 14 -41.94 -68.74 55.35
CA HIS A 14 -42.51 -68.42 56.65
C HIS A 14 -43.39 -67.19 56.45
N THR A 15 -44.67 -67.45 56.25
CA THR A 15 -45.71 -66.45 56.44
C THR A 15 -46.09 -66.51 57.92
N GLU A 16 -45.32 -65.83 58.77
CA GLU A 16 -45.79 -65.48 60.12
C GLU A 16 -46.37 -64.07 60.05
N ALA A 17 -47.68 -64.02 59.82
CA ALA A 17 -48.51 -62.88 60.18
C ALA A 17 -48.83 -63.02 61.67
N ASP A 18 -47.91 -62.61 62.54
CA ASP A 18 -48.17 -62.55 63.98
C ASP A 18 -48.90 -61.24 64.32
N GLY A 19 -50.10 -61.39 64.86
CA GLY A 19 -50.93 -60.31 65.35
C GLY A 19 -50.39 -59.82 66.67
N GLY A 20 -49.59 -58.76 66.65
CA GLY A 20 -49.04 -58.18 67.88
C GLY A 20 -48.80 -56.69 67.72
N HIS A 21 -49.72 -55.89 68.25
CA HIS A 21 -49.63 -54.44 68.46
C HIS A 21 -49.12 -53.64 67.27
N LYS A 22 -50.06 -52.96 66.60
CA LYS A 22 -49.81 -51.88 65.63
C LYS A 22 -48.79 -50.90 66.23
N ALA A 23 -47.51 -51.12 65.96
CA ALA A 23 -46.43 -50.31 66.50
C ALA A 23 -46.74 -48.86 66.10
N PRO A 24 -46.75 -47.91 67.05
CA PRO A 24 -47.09 -46.53 66.73
C PRO A 24 -46.16 -46.08 65.62
N PHE A 25 -46.74 -45.54 64.54
CA PHE A 25 -46.04 -45.14 63.33
C PHE A 25 -44.69 -44.49 63.73
N PRO A 26 -43.55 -45.14 63.41
CA PRO A 26 -42.25 -44.81 63.98
C PRO A 26 -41.83 -43.33 63.94
N PRO A 27 -42.18 -42.50 62.93
CA PRO A 27 -41.70 -41.13 62.87
C PRO A 27 -42.30 -40.17 63.90
N PHE A 28 -43.21 -40.60 64.80
CA PHE A 28 -43.80 -39.73 65.84
C PHE A 28 -43.33 -40.03 67.27
N GLN A 29 -42.32 -40.88 67.48
CA GLN A 29 -41.81 -41.18 68.82
C GLN A 29 -40.83 -40.09 69.30
N LYS A 30 -41.28 -39.24 70.24
CA LYS A 30 -40.51 -38.07 70.70
C LYS A 30 -39.18 -38.40 71.39
N GLU A 31 -39.12 -39.56 72.03
CA GLU A 31 -37.94 -40.05 72.78
C GLU A 31 -36.70 -40.22 71.88
N THR A 32 -36.86 -40.64 70.63
CA THR A 32 -35.72 -40.84 69.71
C THR A 32 -35.21 -39.55 69.08
N PHE A 33 -35.96 -38.44 69.16
CA PHE A 33 -35.56 -37.18 68.53
C PHE A 33 -34.26 -36.62 69.10
N ALA A 34 -34.00 -36.73 70.40
CA ALA A 34 -32.77 -36.22 70.98
C ALA A 34 -31.52 -36.89 70.38
N SER A 35 -31.53 -38.22 70.25
CA SER A 35 -30.44 -38.98 69.63
C SER A 35 -30.30 -38.70 68.12
N GLN A 36 -31.43 -38.57 67.41
CA GLN A 36 -31.43 -38.16 65.99
C GLN A 36 -30.85 -36.76 65.81
N LEU A 37 -31.18 -35.79 66.68
CA LEU A 37 -30.64 -34.44 66.61
C LEU A 37 -29.14 -34.39 66.92
N VAL A 38 -28.66 -35.15 67.91
CA VAL A 38 -27.22 -35.25 68.22
C VAL A 38 -26.46 -35.85 67.03
N SER A 39 -26.94 -36.97 66.48
CA SER A 39 -26.30 -37.60 65.31
C SER A 39 -26.36 -36.71 64.06
N LEU A 40 -27.48 -36.03 63.80
CA LEU A 40 -27.58 -35.02 62.74
C LEU A 40 -26.61 -33.86 62.95
N THR A 41 -26.45 -33.37 64.18
CA THR A 41 -25.52 -32.27 64.49
C THR A 41 -24.08 -32.71 64.24
N ILE A 42 -23.68 -33.91 64.68
CA ILE A 42 -22.34 -34.46 64.43
C ILE A 42 -22.10 -34.65 62.93
N ALA A 43 -23.04 -35.27 62.21
CA ALA A 43 -22.96 -35.48 60.76
C ALA A 43 -22.89 -34.14 60.01
N PHE A 44 -23.66 -33.14 60.45
CA PHE A 44 -23.66 -31.79 59.87
C PHE A 44 -22.33 -31.08 60.10
N VAL A 45 -21.75 -31.14 61.30
CA VAL A 45 -20.42 -30.58 61.60
C VAL A 45 -19.32 -31.28 60.79
N ALA A 46 -19.36 -32.61 60.70
CA ALA A 46 -18.41 -33.37 59.89
C ALA A 46 -18.49 -32.99 58.40
N LEU A 47 -19.71 -32.93 57.84
CA LEU A 47 -19.96 -32.48 56.48
C LEU A 47 -19.50 -31.04 56.26
N TYR A 48 -19.78 -30.13 57.20
CA TYR A 48 -19.35 -28.73 57.15
C TYR A 48 -17.83 -28.60 57.11
N LEU A 49 -17.10 -29.35 57.95
CA LEU A 49 -15.62 -29.33 57.96
C LEU A 49 -15.03 -29.87 56.65
N ILE A 50 -15.56 -30.98 56.13
CA ILE A 50 -15.14 -31.55 54.84
C ILE A 50 -15.43 -30.56 53.71
N SER A 51 -16.62 -29.95 53.71
CA SER A 51 -17.00 -28.97 52.68
C SER A 51 -16.12 -27.72 52.73
N SER A 52 -15.94 -27.14 53.92
CA SER A 52 -15.14 -25.94 54.16
C SER A 52 -13.67 -26.12 53.80
N ARG A 53 -13.09 -27.29 54.10
CA ARG A 53 -11.66 -27.55 53.86
C ARG A 53 -11.34 -28.23 52.54
N LEU A 54 -12.28 -28.93 51.92
CA LEU A 54 -12.00 -29.78 50.76
C LEU A 54 -12.89 -29.48 49.55
N ALA A 55 -14.21 -29.41 49.73
CA ALA A 55 -15.11 -29.17 48.60
C ALA A 55 -14.99 -27.73 48.08
N LEU A 56 -15.09 -26.73 48.96
CA LEU A 56 -15.03 -25.33 48.59
C LEU A 56 -13.67 -24.93 48.01
N PRO A 57 -12.51 -25.32 48.60
CA PRO A 57 -11.21 -24.97 48.01
C PRO A 57 -11.00 -25.58 46.62
N ARG A 58 -11.45 -26.81 46.38
CA ARG A 58 -11.34 -27.45 45.05
C ARG A 58 -12.20 -26.75 43.98
N VAL A 59 -13.44 -26.37 44.34
CA VAL A 59 -14.32 -25.62 43.44
C VAL A 59 -13.73 -24.23 43.16
N ARG A 60 -13.23 -23.55 44.20
CA ARG A 60 -12.59 -22.24 44.06
C ARG A 60 -11.37 -22.31 43.16
N GLN A 61 -10.48 -23.29 43.35
CA GLN A 61 -9.32 -23.51 42.50
C GLN A 61 -9.72 -23.70 41.03
N THR A 62 -10.74 -24.53 40.75
CA THR A 62 -11.20 -24.77 39.38
C THR A 62 -11.76 -23.50 38.72
N ILE A 63 -12.47 -22.67 39.48
CA ILE A 63 -12.99 -21.38 39.01
C ILE A 63 -11.84 -20.41 38.74
N ASP A 64 -10.90 -20.29 39.70
CA ASP A 64 -9.74 -19.40 39.59
C ASP A 64 -8.83 -19.80 38.42
N ASP A 65 -8.57 -21.09 38.22
CA ASP A 65 -7.77 -21.61 37.11
C ASP A 65 -8.43 -21.25 35.76
N ARG A 66 -9.74 -21.47 35.61
CA ARG A 66 -10.49 -21.10 34.40
C ARG A 66 -10.54 -19.59 34.19
N GLU A 67 -10.76 -18.82 35.25
CA GLU A 67 -10.77 -17.36 35.19
C GLU A 67 -9.42 -16.83 34.72
N ASN A 68 -8.31 -17.39 35.25
CA ASN A 68 -6.95 -17.03 34.85
C ASN A 68 -6.65 -17.41 33.40
N THR A 69 -7.04 -18.61 32.95
CA THR A 69 -6.87 -19.02 31.55
C THR A 69 -7.67 -18.13 30.62
N ILE A 70 -8.96 -17.88 30.90
CA ILE A 70 -9.81 -17.02 30.07
C ILE A 70 -9.25 -15.59 30.01
N LYS A 71 -8.83 -15.03 31.16
CA LYS A 71 -8.20 -13.69 31.18
C LYS A 71 -6.90 -13.67 30.39
N GLY A 72 -6.06 -14.70 30.52
CA GLY A 72 -4.81 -14.84 29.76
C GLY A 72 -5.05 -14.91 28.26
N ASP A 73 -5.99 -15.76 27.83
CA ASP A 73 -6.36 -15.95 26.42
C ASP A 73 -6.97 -14.67 25.82
N LEU A 74 -7.85 -13.98 26.57
CA LEU A 74 -8.42 -12.70 26.14
C LEU A 74 -7.36 -11.60 26.03
N ALA A 75 -6.43 -11.51 26.99
CA ALA A 75 -5.34 -10.55 26.95
C ALA A 75 -4.38 -10.85 25.78
N GLN A 76 -4.09 -12.12 25.51
CA GLN A 76 -3.28 -12.53 24.37
C GLN A 76 -3.99 -12.23 23.04
N ALA A 77 -5.28 -12.52 22.94
CA ALA A 77 -6.09 -12.24 21.76
C ALA A 77 -6.16 -10.72 21.49
N GLN A 78 -6.37 -9.91 22.54
CA GLN A 78 -6.37 -8.45 22.42
C GLN A 78 -4.99 -7.94 21.98
N LYS A 79 -3.90 -8.43 22.57
CA LYS A 79 -2.55 -8.05 22.16
C LYS A 79 -2.28 -8.41 20.70
N LEU A 80 -2.62 -9.62 20.27
CA LEU A 80 -2.45 -10.04 18.87
C LEU A 80 -3.29 -9.18 17.92
N LYS A 81 -4.50 -8.79 18.34
CA LYS A 81 -5.36 -7.88 17.60
C LYS A 81 -4.74 -6.49 17.47
N ASP A 82 -4.25 -5.93 18.57
CA ASP A 82 -3.58 -4.62 18.60
C ASP A 82 -2.30 -4.62 17.75
N ASP A 83 -1.47 -5.67 17.87
CA ASP A 83 -0.25 -5.84 17.07
C ASP A 83 -0.59 -5.95 15.57
N SER A 84 -1.64 -6.68 15.22
CA SER A 84 -2.11 -6.82 13.82
C SER A 84 -2.66 -5.51 13.27
N ASP A 85 -3.48 -4.79 14.05
CA ASP A 85 -4.06 -3.51 13.65
C ASP A 85 -2.97 -2.43 13.52
N ALA A 86 -1.97 -2.44 14.40
CA ALA A 86 -0.79 -1.57 14.31
C ALA A 86 0.06 -1.88 13.07
N ALA A 87 0.30 -3.17 12.79
CA ALA A 87 1.04 -3.60 11.61
C ALA A 87 0.30 -3.23 10.32
N LEU A 88 -1.02 -3.42 10.26
CA LEU A 88 -1.85 -3.03 9.13
C LEU A 88 -1.79 -1.52 8.90
N LYS A 89 -1.96 -0.72 9.96
CA LYS A 89 -1.88 0.74 9.88
C LYS A 89 -0.51 1.22 9.41
N ALA A 90 0.58 0.62 9.90
CA ALA A 90 1.94 0.93 9.48
C ALA A 90 2.13 0.59 7.99
N TYR A 91 1.72 -0.60 7.57
CA TYR A 91 1.78 -1.03 6.17
C TYR A 91 0.99 -0.11 5.23
N GLU A 92 -0.23 0.26 5.59
CA GLU A 92 -1.07 1.17 4.81
C GLU A 92 -0.44 2.57 4.71
N ALA A 93 0.12 3.08 5.81
CA ALA A 93 0.82 4.37 5.83
C ALA A 93 2.09 4.34 4.97
N GLU A 94 2.89 3.27 5.03
CA GLU A 94 4.07 3.09 4.20
C GLU A 94 3.69 2.97 2.72
N LEU A 95 2.64 2.22 2.39
CA LEU A 95 2.14 2.10 1.02
C LEU A 95 1.65 3.45 0.48
N ALA A 96 0.91 4.22 1.29
CA ALA A 96 0.45 5.56 0.92
C ALA A 96 1.64 6.51 0.71
N ALA A 97 2.63 6.49 1.62
CA ALA A 97 3.84 7.28 1.49
C ALA A 97 4.67 6.89 0.26
N ALA A 98 4.80 5.60 -0.04
CA ALA A 98 5.50 5.11 -1.23
C ALA A 98 4.81 5.56 -2.52
N ARG A 99 3.48 5.47 -2.58
CA ARG A 99 2.67 5.97 -3.72
C ARG A 99 2.83 7.48 -3.89
N ALA A 100 2.77 8.25 -2.81
CA ALA A 100 2.96 9.70 -2.84
C ALA A 100 4.38 10.08 -3.32
N ARG A 101 5.42 9.38 -2.84
CA ARG A 101 6.81 9.58 -3.32
C ARG A 101 6.97 9.23 -4.79
N ALA A 102 6.39 8.13 -5.26
CA ALA A 102 6.44 7.75 -6.67
C ALA A 102 5.78 8.81 -7.57
N GLN A 103 4.62 9.34 -7.15
CA GLN A 103 3.94 10.43 -7.86
C GLN A 103 4.77 11.72 -7.85
N ALA A 104 5.35 12.08 -6.70
CA ALA A 104 6.23 13.25 -6.59
C ALA A 104 7.46 13.14 -7.50
N ILE A 105 8.14 12.00 -7.50
CA ILE A 105 9.29 11.73 -8.40
C ILE A 105 8.88 11.82 -9.86
N GLY A 106 7.72 11.26 -10.23
CA GLY A 106 7.19 11.32 -11.59
C GLY A 106 6.89 12.75 -12.05
N ASN A 107 6.25 13.55 -11.18
CA ASN A 107 5.94 14.94 -11.47
C ASN A 107 7.21 15.80 -11.56
N GLU A 108 8.11 15.68 -10.58
CA GLU A 108 9.37 16.42 -10.55
C GLU A 108 10.23 16.10 -11.78
N THR A 109 10.30 14.83 -12.18
CA THR A 109 11.03 14.41 -13.38
C THR A 109 10.41 15.02 -14.63
N ARG A 110 9.08 15.01 -14.75
CA ARG A 110 8.37 15.61 -15.88
C ARG A 110 8.59 17.12 -15.96
N GLU A 111 8.53 17.82 -14.84
CA GLU A 111 8.80 19.25 -14.77
C GLU A 111 10.24 19.57 -15.17
N LYS A 112 11.24 18.83 -14.66
CA LYS A 112 12.65 18.99 -15.04
C LYS A 112 12.88 18.73 -16.52
N LEU A 113 12.30 17.67 -17.07
CA LEU A 113 12.43 17.34 -18.50
C LEU A 113 11.78 18.41 -19.39
N ASN A 114 10.58 18.89 -19.02
CA ASN A 114 9.91 19.95 -19.75
C ASN A 114 10.71 21.26 -19.71
N ALA A 115 11.26 21.62 -18.55
CA ALA A 115 12.10 22.81 -18.41
C ALA A 115 13.40 22.70 -19.23
N ALA A 116 14.04 21.53 -19.22
CA ALA A 116 15.24 21.26 -20.01
C ALA A 116 14.95 21.32 -21.52
N ALA A 117 13.86 20.69 -21.97
CA ALA A 117 13.43 20.70 -23.37
C ALA A 117 13.10 22.12 -23.85
N GLU A 118 12.41 22.92 -23.04
CA GLU A 118 12.10 24.31 -23.35
C GLU A 118 13.37 25.18 -23.43
N ALA A 119 14.31 24.98 -22.51
CA ALA A 119 15.60 25.69 -22.53
C ALA A 119 16.43 25.32 -23.76
N GLU A 120 16.50 24.03 -24.11
CA GLU A 120 17.20 23.55 -25.30
C GLU A 120 16.53 24.07 -26.58
N ARG A 121 15.19 24.08 -26.64
CA ARG A 121 14.45 24.64 -27.76
C ARG A 121 14.78 26.12 -27.97
N LYS A 122 14.74 26.92 -26.91
CA LYS A 122 15.10 28.36 -26.97
C LYS A 122 16.54 28.57 -27.42
N ALA A 123 17.49 27.80 -26.88
CA ALA A 123 18.88 27.89 -27.28
C ALA A 123 19.09 27.49 -28.75
N LEU A 124 18.34 26.51 -29.24
CA LEU A 124 18.36 26.11 -30.64
C LEU A 124 17.75 27.18 -31.55
N GLU A 125 16.60 27.74 -31.18
CA GLU A 125 15.94 28.83 -31.90
C GLU A 125 16.86 30.06 -32.05
N GLU A 126 17.55 30.46 -30.97
CA GLU A 126 18.51 31.56 -31.00
C GLU A 126 19.69 31.26 -31.94
N ARG A 127 20.28 30.07 -31.85
CA ARG A 127 21.37 29.64 -32.75
C ARG A 127 20.92 29.59 -34.20
N LEU A 128 19.70 29.13 -34.47
CA LEU A 128 19.14 29.08 -35.82
C LEU A 128 18.91 30.50 -36.35
N SER A 129 18.39 31.41 -35.54
CA SER A 129 18.20 32.82 -35.92
C SER A 129 19.51 33.49 -36.31
N VAL A 130 20.59 33.27 -35.54
CA VAL A 130 21.93 33.79 -35.85
C VAL A 130 22.45 33.19 -37.16
N LYS A 131 22.35 31.88 -37.33
CA LYS A 131 22.79 31.20 -38.56
C LYS A 131 22.03 31.67 -39.80
N LEU A 132 20.73 31.92 -39.67
CA LEU A 132 19.91 32.47 -40.77
C LEU A 132 20.37 33.88 -41.14
N ALA A 133 20.57 34.76 -40.16
CA ALA A 133 21.07 36.11 -40.41
C ALA A 133 22.47 36.13 -41.07
N ASP A 134 23.38 35.26 -40.62
CA ASP A 134 24.71 35.13 -41.21
C ASP A 134 24.66 34.57 -42.64
N ALA A 135 23.78 33.60 -42.91
CA ALA A 135 23.56 33.07 -44.24
C ALA A 135 22.98 34.14 -45.17
N GLU A 136 21.98 34.91 -44.72
CA GLU A 136 21.41 36.03 -45.48
C GLU A 136 22.45 37.09 -45.82
N LYS A 137 23.30 37.47 -44.84
CA LYS A 137 24.40 38.42 -45.04
C LYS A 137 25.41 37.89 -46.06
N THR A 138 25.74 36.60 -45.99
CA THR A 138 26.65 35.94 -46.93
C THR A 138 26.07 35.93 -48.33
N ILE A 139 24.80 35.54 -48.49
CA ILE A 139 24.08 35.56 -49.77
C ILE A 139 24.06 36.97 -50.36
N ALA A 140 23.74 37.99 -49.56
CA ALA A 140 23.73 39.39 -50.00
C ALA A 140 25.11 39.87 -50.46
N SER A 141 26.16 39.54 -49.71
CA SER A 141 27.56 39.87 -50.05
C SER A 141 28.01 39.18 -51.34
N THR A 142 27.78 37.87 -51.46
CA THR A 142 28.10 37.09 -52.66
C THR A 142 27.33 37.60 -53.87
N ARG A 143 26.05 37.95 -53.71
CA ARG A 143 25.25 38.56 -54.77
C ARG A 143 25.82 39.91 -55.21
N ALA A 144 26.19 40.77 -54.27
CA ALA A 144 26.79 42.07 -54.60
C ALA A 144 28.12 41.91 -55.34
N ALA A 145 29.00 41.01 -54.89
CA ALA A 145 30.26 40.71 -55.56
C ALA A 145 30.04 40.13 -56.97
N ALA A 146 29.12 39.19 -57.12
CA ALA A 146 28.76 38.62 -58.42
C ALA A 146 28.23 39.68 -59.40
N MET A 147 27.35 40.57 -58.93
CA MET A 147 26.83 41.68 -59.75
C MET A 147 27.91 42.70 -60.11
N SER A 148 28.86 42.97 -59.21
CA SER A 148 30.03 43.81 -59.51
C SER A 148 30.92 43.18 -60.59
N ASN A 149 31.16 41.87 -60.52
CA ASN A 149 31.93 41.15 -61.54
C ASN A 149 31.21 41.15 -62.89
N VAL A 150 29.89 40.93 -62.92
CA VAL A 150 29.07 41.02 -64.14
C VAL A 150 29.15 42.42 -64.75
N ARG A 151 29.06 43.48 -63.94
CA ARG A 151 29.22 44.86 -64.38
C ARG A 151 30.59 45.09 -65.02
N GLY A 152 31.67 44.61 -64.39
CA GLY A 152 33.03 44.71 -64.94
C GLY A 152 33.16 44.03 -66.30
N ILE A 153 32.73 42.77 -66.40
CA ILE A 153 32.74 42.01 -67.66
C ILE A 153 31.91 42.71 -68.74
N ALA A 154 30.75 43.26 -68.39
CA ALA A 154 29.89 43.98 -69.33
C ALA A 154 30.54 45.28 -69.83
N SER A 155 31.20 46.04 -68.95
CA SER A 155 31.92 47.28 -69.31
C SER A 155 33.12 47.00 -70.21
N ASP A 156 33.90 45.96 -69.89
CA ASP A 156 35.04 45.51 -70.71
C ASP A 156 34.58 45.05 -72.10
N ALA A 157 33.53 44.23 -72.16
CA ALA A 157 32.96 43.75 -73.42
C ALA A 157 32.39 44.90 -74.26
N ALA A 158 31.64 45.83 -73.65
CA ALA A 158 31.11 47.00 -74.36
C ALA A 158 32.23 47.91 -74.88
N THR A 159 33.28 48.14 -74.09
CA THR A 159 34.46 48.91 -74.49
C THR A 159 35.16 48.27 -75.69
N ALA A 160 35.39 46.95 -75.64
CA ALA A 160 36.01 46.22 -76.74
C ALA A 160 35.17 46.27 -78.03
N ILE A 161 33.84 46.10 -77.93
CA ILE A 161 32.92 46.19 -79.06
C ILE A 161 32.95 47.59 -79.68
N VAL A 162 32.86 48.66 -78.88
CA VAL A 162 32.87 50.03 -79.40
C VAL A 162 34.23 50.38 -80.01
N GLN A 163 35.34 49.97 -79.39
CA GLN A 163 36.68 50.17 -79.94
C GLN A 163 36.86 49.45 -81.28
N GLN A 164 36.33 48.23 -81.41
CA GLN A 164 36.38 47.46 -82.65
C GLN A 164 35.51 48.10 -83.76
N LEU A 165 34.36 48.68 -83.42
CA LEU A 165 33.44 49.30 -84.39
C LEU A 165 33.84 50.72 -84.82
N THR A 166 34.43 51.51 -83.92
CA THR A 166 34.73 52.93 -84.15
C THR A 166 36.22 53.21 -84.38
N GLY A 167 37.11 52.28 -84.03
CA GLY A 167 38.56 52.48 -84.03
C GLY A 167 39.09 53.39 -82.91
N ALA A 168 38.22 53.91 -82.04
CA ALA A 168 38.58 54.77 -80.91
C ALA A 168 38.15 54.15 -79.58
N THR A 169 38.94 54.34 -78.53
CA THR A 169 38.56 53.92 -77.17
C THR A 169 37.42 54.82 -76.67
N PRO A 170 36.24 54.26 -76.30
CA PRO A 170 35.15 55.06 -75.75
C PRO A 170 35.50 55.63 -74.36
N ASP A 171 34.79 56.70 -73.96
CA ASP A 171 34.89 57.23 -72.60
C ASP A 171 34.35 56.19 -71.60
N SER A 172 35.19 55.78 -70.64
CA SER A 172 34.84 54.75 -69.66
C SER A 172 33.64 55.13 -68.79
N LYS A 173 33.45 56.41 -68.46
CA LYS A 173 32.32 56.86 -67.64
C LYS A 173 31.00 56.74 -68.40
N LEU A 174 31.02 56.97 -69.72
CA LEU A 174 29.85 56.79 -70.57
C LEU A 174 29.47 55.32 -70.69
N VAL A 175 30.46 54.45 -70.89
CA VAL A 175 30.25 52.99 -70.92
C VAL A 175 29.68 52.49 -69.60
N ASP A 176 30.31 52.84 -68.47
CA ASP A 176 29.86 52.44 -67.14
C ASP A 176 28.43 52.93 -66.84
N SER A 177 28.09 54.15 -67.24
CA SER A 177 26.74 54.71 -67.06
C SER A 177 25.70 53.98 -67.91
N ALA A 178 26.05 53.59 -69.15
CA ALA A 178 25.17 52.84 -70.04
C ALA A 178 24.96 51.40 -69.55
N VAL A 179 26.00 50.76 -69.02
CA VAL A 179 25.92 49.42 -68.38
C VAL A 179 25.06 49.50 -67.12
N ASP A 180 25.27 50.49 -66.25
CA ASP A 180 24.45 50.69 -65.05
C ASP A 180 22.97 50.94 -65.37
N ALA A 181 22.67 51.70 -66.42
CA ALA A 181 21.30 51.92 -66.88
C ALA A 181 20.66 50.61 -67.37
N SER A 182 21.42 49.75 -68.05
CA SER A 182 20.94 48.46 -68.57
C SER A 182 20.76 47.40 -67.47
N MET A 183 21.53 47.48 -66.38
CA MET A 183 21.45 46.55 -65.23
C MET A 183 20.30 46.87 -64.26
N LYS A 184 19.79 48.11 -64.27
CA LYS A 184 18.68 48.56 -63.41
C LYS A 184 17.29 48.32 -64.02
N GLY A 185 17.22 48.15 -65.34
CA GLY A 185 15.98 47.83 -66.06
C GLY A 185 15.67 46.34 -65.97
#